data_AF-A0A7R9Z7Y1-F1
#
_entry.id   AF-A0A7R9Z7Y1-F1
#
_cell.length_a   1.000
_cell.length_b   1.000
_cell.length_c   1.000
_cell.angle_alpha   90.00
_cell.angle_beta   90.00
_cell.angle_gamma   90.00
#
_symmetry.space_group_name_H-M   'P 1'
#
loop_
_entity.id
_entity.type
_entity.pdbx_description
1 polymer ?
#
loop_
_entity_poly.entity_id
_entity_poly.type
_entity_poly.pdbx_seq_one_letter_code
_entity_poly.pdbx_strand_id
1 'polypeptide(L)'
;MIRSRRIPPLLSRITGDGITSALLVTSDGEILGSSSPLSPSVGGSISAEENPNSPAEPPLEMAAVGALVAEVAADYRRLGNELQLLDPRGLQSPPPPPSSVVSSPPPGGSAHASGGKGKSSSSLKCLIIELDLGLVGVASAGSDCHVVALAEPKVEHGMLKARLTVLATHVQEALSHLAEQP
;
A
#
# COMPACT_ATOMS: atom_id res chain seq x y z
N MET A 1 2.38 -4.13 19.32
CA MET A 1 2.85 -2.96 18.53
C MET A 1 4.19 -3.30 17.90
N ILE A 2 4.18 -3.54 16.59
CA ILE A 2 5.37 -3.97 15.83
C ILE A 2 6.29 -2.76 15.63
N ARG A 3 7.42 -2.72 16.34
CA ARG A 3 8.49 -1.73 16.11
C ARG A 3 9.61 -2.37 15.28
N SER A 4 9.28 -2.81 14.06
CA SER A 4 10.28 -3.44 13.19
C SER A 4 11.34 -2.41 12.81
N ARG A 5 12.55 -2.56 13.35
CA ARG A 5 13.72 -1.70 13.08
C ARG A 5 14.12 -1.68 11.59
N ARG A 6 13.55 -2.58 10.78
CA ARG A 6 13.89 -2.75 9.35
C ARG A 6 12.95 -2.01 8.40
N ILE A 7 11.76 -1.59 8.85
CA ILE A 7 10.80 -0.90 7.99
C ILE A 7 11.26 0.52 7.61
N PRO A 8 11.74 1.38 8.53
CA PRO A 8 12.14 2.73 8.17
C PRO A 8 13.26 2.80 7.11
N PRO A 9 14.32 1.97 7.16
CA PRO A 9 15.33 1.92 6.10
C PRO A 9 14.83 1.45 4.72
N LEU A 10 13.69 0.75 4.65
CA LEU A 10 13.07 0.37 3.38
C LEU A 10 12.28 1.54 2.79
N LEU A 11 11.54 2.27 3.63
CA LEU A 11 10.77 3.45 3.21
C LEU A 11 11.69 4.56 2.66
N SER A 12 12.90 4.72 3.17
CA SER A 12 13.86 5.71 2.64
C SER A 12 14.48 5.32 1.29
N ARG A 13 14.28 4.09 0.80
CA ARG A 13 14.77 3.70 -0.54
C ARG A 13 13.91 4.25 -1.68
N ILE A 14 12.68 4.63 -1.40
CA ILE A 14 11.77 5.18 -2.41
C ILE A 14 11.96 6.69 -2.61
N THR A 15 12.50 7.38 -1.60
CA THR A 15 12.73 8.82 -1.66
C THR A 15 13.83 9.16 -2.67
N GLY A 16 13.66 10.26 -3.39
CA GLY A 16 14.48 10.64 -4.54
C GLY A 16 13.66 10.70 -5.83
N ASP A 17 14.24 11.28 -6.89
CA ASP A 17 13.58 11.46 -8.19
C ASP A 17 12.21 12.18 -8.09
N GLY A 18 12.12 13.16 -7.20
CA GLY A 18 10.91 13.93 -6.90
C GLY A 18 9.96 13.28 -5.89
N ILE A 19 10.22 12.06 -5.40
CA ILE A 19 9.50 11.49 -4.26
C ILE A 19 10.10 12.06 -2.97
N THR A 20 9.29 12.85 -2.24
CA THR A 20 9.75 13.63 -1.09
C THR A 20 9.68 12.84 0.20
N SER A 21 8.69 11.97 0.38
CA SER A 21 8.56 11.14 1.59
C SER A 21 7.74 9.89 1.34
N ALA A 22 7.87 8.90 2.24
CA ALA A 22 6.98 7.76 2.27
C ALA A 22 6.53 7.41 3.70
N LEU A 23 5.34 6.84 3.81
CA LEU A 23 4.69 6.45 5.06
C LEU A 23 4.23 4.99 4.95
N LEU A 24 4.26 4.27 6.06
CA LEU A 24 3.53 3.02 6.23
C LEU A 24 2.35 3.29 7.16
N VAL A 25 1.14 3.07 6.67
CA VAL A 25 -0.11 3.43 7.34
C VAL A 25 -0.98 2.19 7.49
N THR A 26 -1.68 2.03 8.62
CA THR A 26 -2.67 0.97 8.81
C THR A 26 -4.00 1.28 8.11
N SER A 27 -4.90 0.31 8.02
CA SER A 27 -6.28 0.54 7.58
C SER A 27 -7.08 1.50 8.48
N ASP A 28 -6.62 1.73 9.71
CA ASP A 28 -7.23 2.66 10.67
C ASP A 28 -6.63 4.08 10.58
N GLY A 29 -5.63 4.29 9.71
CA GLY A 29 -4.96 5.57 9.55
C GLY A 29 -3.77 5.79 10.49
N GLU A 30 -3.40 4.79 11.30
CA GLU A 30 -2.24 4.89 12.19
C GLU A 30 -0.92 4.76 11.41
N ILE A 31 0.07 5.58 11.76
CA ILE A 31 1.38 5.53 11.11
C ILE A 31 2.30 4.53 11.81
N LEU A 32 2.70 3.50 11.08
CA LEU A 32 3.67 2.50 11.54
C LEU A 32 5.12 2.91 11.28
N GLY A 33 5.36 3.78 10.29
CA GLY A 33 6.69 4.30 9.97
C GLY A 33 6.67 5.40 8.91
N SER A 34 7.70 6.24 8.90
CA SER A 34 7.87 7.31 7.93
C SER A 34 9.33 7.48 7.50
N SER A 35 9.54 7.89 6.25
CA SER A 35 10.80 8.37 5.71
C SER A 35 10.60 9.80 5.24
N SER A 36 10.62 10.75 6.18
CA SER A 36 10.76 12.16 5.83
C SER A 36 12.25 12.52 5.84
N PRO A 37 12.81 13.07 4.74
CA PRO A 37 14.17 13.57 4.71
C PRO A 37 14.35 14.87 5.52
N LEU A 38 13.26 15.42 6.09
CA LEU A 38 13.28 16.73 6.73
C LEU A 38 12.97 16.64 8.23
N SER A 39 14.03 17.04 8.95
CA SER A 39 14.23 17.30 10.36
C SER A 39 14.28 16.10 11.31
N PRO A 40 15.47 15.78 11.87
CA PRO A 40 15.52 14.90 13.03
C PRO A 40 14.58 15.47 14.07
N SER A 41 13.69 14.64 14.62
CA SER A 41 13.00 14.98 15.84
C SER A 41 14.08 15.17 16.90
N VAL A 42 14.43 16.45 17.10
CA VAL A 42 15.17 16.94 18.23
C VAL A 42 14.32 16.55 19.43
N GLY A 43 14.67 15.42 20.04
CA GLY A 43 14.35 15.10 21.43
C GLY A 43 15.11 16.06 22.35
N GLY A 44 14.86 17.35 22.17
CA GLY A 44 15.55 18.46 22.80
C GLY A 44 14.57 19.61 22.87
N SER A 45 13.80 19.64 23.94
CA SER A 45 13.27 20.87 24.50
C SER A 45 14.32 22.00 24.41
N ILE A 46 13.84 23.23 24.30
CA ILE A 46 14.52 24.52 24.52
C ILE A 46 15.50 25.04 23.44
N SER A 47 15.00 25.84 22.51
CA SER A 47 15.13 27.32 22.53
C SER A 47 14.85 27.90 21.16
N ALA A 48 13.72 28.61 21.08
CA ALA A 48 13.31 29.41 19.95
C ALA A 48 14.13 30.71 19.88
N GLU A 49 14.74 30.99 18.73
CA GLU A 49 14.68 32.32 18.15
C GLU A 49 13.93 32.19 16.82
N GLU A 50 12.61 32.23 16.95
CA GLU A 50 11.65 32.17 15.87
C GLU A 50 11.43 33.59 15.35
N ASN A 51 11.61 33.77 14.04
CA ASN A 51 11.38 35.04 13.35
C ASN A 51 9.85 35.31 13.31
N PRO A 52 9.33 36.33 14.01
CA PRO A 52 7.89 36.47 14.30
C PRO A 52 7.00 36.88 13.11
N ASN A 53 7.55 36.95 11.90
CA ASN A 53 6.85 37.51 10.73
C ASN A 53 6.60 36.53 9.57
N SER A 54 6.91 35.24 9.73
CA SER A 54 6.46 34.23 8.77
C SER A 54 5.08 33.72 9.18
N PRO A 55 4.05 33.79 8.32
CA PRO A 55 2.77 33.16 8.62
C PRO A 55 3.03 31.66 8.83
N ALA A 56 2.86 31.21 10.07
CA ALA A 56 3.06 29.83 10.46
C ALA A 56 2.00 28.97 9.76
N GLU A 57 2.32 28.43 8.59
CA GLU A 57 1.51 27.36 8.02
C GLU A 57 1.56 26.18 8.98
N PRO A 58 0.40 25.64 9.40
CA PRO A 58 0.38 24.54 10.34
C PRO A 58 1.17 23.38 9.74
N PRO A 59 2.12 22.80 10.47
CA PRO A 59 2.88 21.66 9.98
C PRO A 59 1.89 20.59 9.55
N LEU A 60 1.97 20.16 8.29
CA LEU A 60 1.14 19.08 7.77
C LEU A 60 1.31 17.87 8.67
N GLU A 61 0.28 17.62 9.47
CA GLU A 61 0.31 16.55 10.43
C GLU A 61 0.22 15.25 9.64
N MET A 62 1.33 14.53 9.54
CA MET A 62 1.39 13.28 8.78
C MET A 62 0.29 12.32 9.23
N ALA A 63 -0.12 12.37 10.50
CA ALA A 63 -1.24 11.59 11.04
C ALA A 63 -2.57 11.91 10.33
N ALA A 64 -2.84 13.18 10.01
CA ALA A 64 -4.00 13.56 9.22
C ALA A 64 -3.94 13.01 7.79
N VAL A 65 -2.75 13.00 7.17
CA VAL A 65 -2.53 12.38 5.85
C VAL A 65 -2.79 10.87 5.92
N GLY A 66 -2.27 10.20 6.95
CA GLY A 66 -2.49 8.77 7.18
C GLY A 66 -3.98 8.42 7.33
N ALA A 67 -4.69 9.17 8.17
CA ALA A 67 -6.14 9.01 8.38
C ALA A 67 -6.93 9.22 7.08
N LEU A 68 -6.65 10.31 6.36
CA LEU A 68 -7.33 10.62 5.10
C LEU A 68 -7.09 9.53 4.05
N VAL A 69 -5.84 9.07 3.89
CA VAL A 69 -5.51 8.01 2.93
C VAL A 69 -6.20 6.70 3.29
N ALA A 70 -6.28 6.36 4.57
CA ALA A 70 -6.96 5.14 5.02
C ALA A 70 -8.46 5.17 4.69
N GLU A 71 -9.12 6.31 4.92
CA GLU A 71 -10.53 6.52 4.57
C GLU A 71 -10.74 6.38 3.06
N VAL A 72 -9.97 7.10 2.24
CA VAL A 72 -10.07 7.06 0.78
C VAL A 72 -9.80 5.64 0.26
N ALA A 73 -8.77 4.96 0.77
CA ALA A 73 -8.47 3.58 0.37
C ALA A 73 -9.61 2.62 0.73
N ALA A 74 -10.27 2.82 1.87
CA ALA A 74 -11.43 2.04 2.29
C ALA A 74 -12.62 2.24 1.35
N ASP A 75 -12.90 3.48 0.96
CA ASP A 75 -13.97 3.82 0.04
C ASP A 75 -13.75 3.21 -1.35
N TYR A 76 -12.55 3.34 -1.91
CA TYR A 76 -12.25 2.73 -3.21
C TYR A 76 -12.29 1.20 -3.18
N ARG A 77 -11.86 0.59 -2.08
CA ARG A 77 -11.99 -0.87 -1.89
C ARG A 77 -13.45 -1.30 -1.83
N ARG A 78 -14.30 -0.55 -1.11
CA ARG A 78 -15.73 -0.81 -1.04
C ARG A 78 -16.38 -0.66 -2.41
N LEU A 79 -16.11 0.45 -3.11
CA LEU A 79 -16.62 0.70 -4.45
C LEU A 79 -16.17 -0.38 -5.44
N GLY A 80 -14.91 -0.81 -5.37
CA GLY A 80 -14.40 -1.91 -6.18
C GLY A 80 -15.17 -3.22 -5.97
N ASN A 81 -15.55 -3.53 -4.72
CA ASN A 81 -16.38 -4.70 -4.42
C ASN A 81 -17.82 -4.55 -4.95
N GLU A 82 -18.41 -3.36 -4.86
CA GLU A 82 -19.75 -3.09 -5.40
C GLU A 82 -19.77 -3.21 -6.94
N LEU A 83 -18.72 -2.74 -7.62
CA LEU A 83 -18.57 -2.89 -9.08
C LEU A 83 -18.42 -4.35 -9.53
N GLN A 84 -17.76 -5.20 -8.74
CA GLN A 84 -17.63 -6.62 -9.04
C GLN A 84 -18.99 -7.36 -9.00
N LEU A 85 -19.93 -6.93 -8.16
CA LEU A 85 -21.27 -7.50 -8.11
C LEU A 85 -22.09 -7.15 -9.35
N LEU A 86 -21.77 -6.03 -9.99
CA LEU A 86 -22.45 -5.55 -11.19
C LEU A 86 -21.94 -6.20 -12.48
N ASP A 87 -20.82 -6.93 -12.46
CA ASP A 87 -20.33 -7.61 -13.66
C ASP A 87 -21.20 -8.84 -13.99
N PRO A 88 -22.07 -8.77 -15.02
CA PRO A 88 -22.97 -9.88 -15.37
C PRO A 88 -22.21 -11.13 -15.82
N ARG A 89 -20.91 -11.00 -16.16
CA ARG A 89 -20.06 -12.13 -16.57
C ARG A 89 -19.68 -13.03 -15.40
N GLY A 90 -19.71 -12.54 -14.16
CA GLY A 90 -19.46 -13.36 -12.96
C GLY A 90 -20.49 -14.46 -12.74
N LEU A 91 -21.71 -14.29 -13.26
CA LEU A 91 -22.80 -15.27 -13.14
C LEU A 91 -22.87 -16.26 -14.32
N GLN A 92 -22.10 -16.03 -15.38
CA GLN A 92 -22.05 -16.90 -16.56
C GLN A 92 -20.61 -17.29 -16.90
N SER A 93 -19.95 -17.98 -15.98
CA SER A 93 -18.94 -18.96 -16.39
C SER A 93 -19.72 -20.14 -16.99
N PRO A 94 -19.79 -20.32 -18.32
CA PRO A 94 -20.37 -21.55 -18.87
C PRO A 94 -19.66 -22.75 -18.23
N PRO A 95 -20.39 -23.82 -17.88
CA PRO A 95 -19.75 -25.02 -17.37
C PRO A 95 -18.63 -25.44 -18.35
N PRO A 96 -17.46 -25.85 -17.84
CA PRO A 96 -16.39 -26.31 -18.70
C PRO A 96 -16.96 -27.39 -19.63
N PRO A 97 -16.63 -27.35 -20.94
CA PRO A 97 -17.12 -28.36 -21.87
C PRO A 97 -16.74 -29.75 -21.31
N PRO A 98 -17.64 -30.74 -21.40
CA PRO A 98 -17.32 -32.09 -20.96
C PRO A 98 -16.07 -32.53 -21.72
N SER A 99 -14.98 -32.74 -20.99
CA SER A 99 -13.73 -33.20 -21.56
C SER A 99 -13.97 -34.59 -22.11
N SER A 100 -14.05 -34.71 -23.42
CA SER A 100 -14.12 -35.99 -24.11
C SER A 100 -12.90 -36.82 -23.73
N VAL A 101 -13.18 -37.89 -22.99
CA VAL A 101 -12.31 -39.02 -22.69
C VAL A 101 -11.45 -39.43 -23.89
N VAL A 102 -10.14 -39.19 -23.82
CA VAL A 102 -9.15 -40.00 -24.53
C VAL A 102 -8.25 -40.65 -23.50
N SER A 103 -8.36 -41.97 -23.42
CA SER A 103 -7.67 -42.83 -22.46
C SER A 103 -6.19 -42.97 -22.84
N SER A 104 -5.29 -42.68 -21.91
CA SER A 104 -3.95 -43.31 -21.79
C SER A 104 -3.33 -42.97 -20.42
N PRO A 105 -2.98 -43.96 -19.58
CA PRO A 105 -2.44 -43.73 -18.24
C PRO A 105 -0.90 -43.70 -18.22
N PRO A 106 -0.28 -42.77 -17.46
CA PRO A 106 0.99 -43.02 -16.80
C PRO A 106 0.82 -43.19 -15.27
N PRO A 107 1.57 -44.09 -14.61
CA PRO A 107 1.52 -44.30 -13.17
C PRO A 107 2.45 -43.34 -12.42
N GLY A 108 1.96 -42.80 -11.29
CA GLY A 108 2.79 -42.43 -10.14
C GLY A 108 3.18 -40.96 -10.00
N GLY A 109 2.34 -40.18 -9.33
CA GLY A 109 2.73 -38.88 -8.80
C GLY A 109 1.60 -38.27 -7.95
N SER A 110 1.75 -38.31 -6.62
CA SER A 110 0.76 -37.82 -5.64
C SER A 110 0.40 -36.35 -5.86
N ALA A 111 -0.81 -36.11 -6.36
CA ALA A 111 -1.38 -34.78 -6.53
C ALA A 111 -2.07 -34.32 -5.23
N HIS A 112 -1.50 -33.28 -4.60
CA HIS A 112 -2.15 -32.53 -3.54
C HIS A 112 -3.14 -31.54 -4.18
N ALA A 113 -4.42 -31.89 -4.20
CA ALA A 113 -5.48 -31.01 -4.66
C ALA A 113 -5.86 -30.01 -3.55
N SER A 114 -5.21 -28.84 -3.53
CA SER A 114 -5.61 -27.70 -2.69
C SER A 114 -6.68 -26.88 -3.43
N GLY A 115 -7.93 -27.33 -3.33
CA GLY A 115 -9.11 -26.67 -3.88
C GLY A 115 -9.75 -25.72 -2.85
N GLY A 116 -9.10 -24.61 -2.54
CA GLY A 116 -9.68 -23.51 -1.77
C GLY A 116 -10.05 -22.34 -2.67
N LYS A 117 -11.26 -22.33 -3.24
CA LYS A 117 -11.84 -21.15 -3.91
C LYS A 117 -12.17 -20.07 -2.86
N GLY A 118 -11.13 -19.42 -2.33
CA GLY A 118 -11.28 -18.21 -1.54
C GLY A 118 -11.77 -17.09 -2.43
N LYS A 119 -12.90 -16.46 -2.06
CA LYS A 119 -13.39 -15.20 -2.64
C LYS A 119 -12.22 -14.24 -2.72
N SER A 120 -11.75 -13.94 -3.92
CA SER A 120 -10.74 -12.91 -4.16
C SER A 120 -11.38 -11.56 -3.87
N SER A 121 -11.35 -11.14 -2.60
CA SER A 121 -11.67 -9.77 -2.22
C SER A 121 -10.86 -8.84 -3.12
N SER A 122 -11.52 -7.90 -3.78
CA SER A 122 -10.82 -6.95 -4.64
C SER A 122 -9.85 -6.14 -3.77
N SER A 123 -8.56 -6.46 -3.85
CA SER A 123 -7.55 -5.71 -3.14
C SER A 123 -7.16 -4.51 -3.99
N LEU A 124 -7.28 -3.31 -3.41
CA LEU A 124 -6.78 -2.09 -4.02
C LEU A 124 -5.27 -2.23 -4.20
N LYS A 125 -4.82 -2.42 -5.45
CA LYS A 125 -3.40 -2.64 -5.74
C LYS A 125 -2.59 -1.35 -5.60
N CYS A 126 -3.05 -0.29 -6.27
CA CYS A 126 -2.40 1.01 -6.29
C CYS A 126 -3.40 2.10 -6.67
N LEU A 127 -3.31 3.25 -6.00
CA LEU A 127 -4.08 4.47 -6.24
C LEU A 127 -3.08 5.63 -6.37
N ILE A 128 -3.26 6.48 -7.37
CA ILE A 128 -2.49 7.72 -7.54
C ILE A 128 -3.50 8.87 -7.49
N ILE A 129 -3.22 9.85 -6.63
CA ILE A 129 -4.05 11.03 -6.41
C ILE A 129 -3.22 12.24 -6.81
N GLU A 130 -3.73 13.02 -7.76
CA GLU A 130 -3.13 14.28 -8.18
C GLU A 130 -3.74 15.42 -7.37
N LEU A 131 -2.89 16.24 -6.77
CA LEU A 131 -3.23 17.42 -5.99
C LEU A 131 -2.53 18.64 -6.61
N ASP A 132 -3.01 19.84 -6.30
CA ASP A 132 -2.45 21.09 -6.84
C ASP A 132 -0.94 21.25 -6.54
N LEU A 133 -0.48 20.69 -5.41
CA LEU A 133 0.90 20.82 -4.93
C LEU A 133 1.77 19.57 -5.17
N GLY A 134 1.21 18.48 -5.72
CA GLY A 134 1.96 17.25 -5.91
C GLY A 134 1.11 16.01 -6.09
N LEU A 135 1.76 14.86 -5.96
CA LEU A 135 1.14 13.54 -6.14
C LEU A 135 1.18 12.76 -4.84
N VAL A 136 0.11 12.01 -4.57
CA VAL A 136 0.04 11.02 -3.50
C VAL A 136 -0.16 9.64 -4.12
N GLY A 137 0.82 8.77 -3.95
CA GLY A 137 0.70 7.37 -4.33
C GLY A 137 0.35 6.51 -3.12
N VAL A 138 -0.59 5.58 -3.27
CA VAL A 138 -0.98 4.61 -2.24
C VAL A 138 -0.95 3.20 -2.83
N ALA A 139 -0.25 2.26 -2.19
CA ALA A 139 -0.25 0.85 -2.58
C ALA A 139 -0.52 -0.05 -1.37
N SER A 140 -1.25 -1.15 -1.59
CA SER A 140 -1.48 -2.15 -0.54
C SER A 140 -0.22 -2.97 -0.30
N ALA A 141 0.17 -3.09 0.97
CA ALA A 141 1.32 -3.89 1.43
C ALA A 141 0.87 -5.00 2.40
N GLY A 142 -0.36 -5.48 2.25
CA GLY A 142 -1.00 -6.46 3.14
C GLY A 142 -2.51 -6.26 3.24
N SER A 143 -3.18 -7.05 4.08
CA SER A 143 -4.62 -6.93 4.34
C SER A 143 -4.99 -5.57 4.93
N ASP A 144 -4.14 -5.06 5.82
CA ASP A 144 -4.48 -3.94 6.71
C ASP A 144 -3.40 -2.85 6.71
N CYS A 145 -2.53 -2.83 5.69
CA CYS A 145 -1.41 -1.89 5.60
C CYS A 145 -1.28 -1.31 4.20
N HIS A 146 -0.94 -0.03 4.16
CA HIS A 146 -0.77 0.77 2.96
C HIS A 146 0.58 1.49 3.00
N VAL A 147 1.31 1.45 1.88
CA VAL A 147 2.48 2.30 1.67
C VAL A 147 2.01 3.54 0.92
N VAL A 148 2.32 4.70 1.49
CA VAL A 148 1.99 6.01 0.93
C VAL A 148 3.27 6.69 0.53
N ALA A 149 3.30 7.36 -0.63
CA ALA A 149 4.41 8.20 -1.06
C ALA A 149 3.89 9.58 -1.46
N LEU A 150 4.57 10.62 -1.00
CA LEU A 150 4.34 12.00 -1.42
C LEU A 150 5.41 12.36 -2.45
N ALA A 151 5.00 12.98 -3.55
CA ALA A 151 5.87 13.32 -4.65
C ALA A 151 5.55 14.70 -5.24
N GLU A 152 6.54 15.30 -5.88
CA GLU A 152 6.40 16.55 -6.63
C GLU A 152 5.47 16.36 -7.85
N PRO A 153 4.80 17.42 -8.32
CA PRO A 153 3.86 17.34 -9.45
C PRO A 153 4.52 16.97 -10.79
N LYS A 154 5.86 17.06 -10.88
CA LYS A 154 6.62 16.72 -12.08
C LYS A 154 6.95 15.22 -12.20
N VAL A 155 6.62 14.43 -11.18
CA VAL A 155 6.95 13.01 -11.15
C VAL A 155 6.00 12.24 -12.08
N GLU A 156 6.58 11.46 -12.99
CA GLU A 156 5.82 10.59 -13.89
C GLU A 156 4.99 9.55 -13.10
N HIS A 157 3.68 9.48 -13.37
CA HIS A 157 2.77 8.53 -12.73
C HIS A 157 3.25 7.07 -12.82
N GLY A 158 3.80 6.69 -13.97
CA GLY A 158 4.36 5.36 -14.19
C GLY A 158 5.54 5.05 -13.26
N MET A 159 6.43 6.02 -13.04
CA MET A 159 7.59 5.88 -12.16
C MET A 159 7.17 5.76 -10.69
N LEU A 160 6.28 6.66 -10.23
CA LEU A 160 5.75 6.63 -8.87
C LEU A 160 5.07 5.28 -8.60
N LYS A 161 4.18 4.84 -9.49
CA LYS A 161 3.47 3.57 -9.38
C LYS A 161 4.42 2.37 -9.33
N ALA A 162 5.42 2.32 -10.21
CA ALA A 162 6.37 1.21 -10.26
C ALA A 162 7.16 1.11 -8.95
N ARG A 163 7.70 2.23 -8.47
CA ARG A 163 8.43 2.28 -7.20
C ARG A 163 7.58 1.89 -6.01
N LEU A 164 6.37 2.43 -5.93
CA LEU A 164 5.45 2.15 -4.83
C LEU A 164 5.04 0.68 -4.80
N THR A 165 4.81 0.07 -5.96
CA THR A 165 4.47 -1.35 -6.07
C THR A 165 5.62 -2.23 -5.58
N VAL A 166 6.86 -1.94 -6.00
CA VAL A 166 8.05 -2.69 -5.54
C VAL A 166 8.25 -2.55 -4.04
N LEU A 167 8.10 -1.33 -3.50
CA LEU A 167 8.20 -1.10 -2.06
C LEU A 167 7.12 -1.84 -1.29
N ALA A 168 5.87 -1.81 -1.77
CA ALA A 168 4.76 -2.51 -1.14
C ALA A 168 4.99 -4.01 -1.08
N THR A 169 5.51 -4.63 -2.14
CA THR A 169 5.90 -6.06 -2.14
C THR A 169 6.95 -6.35 -1.06
N HIS A 170 8.00 -5.54 -0.97
CA HIS A 170 9.05 -5.74 0.04
C HIS A 170 8.54 -5.53 1.48
N VAL A 171 7.66 -4.56 1.69
CA VAL A 171 7.04 -4.33 3.01
C VAL A 171 6.13 -5.51 3.36
N GLN A 172 5.34 -6.00 2.41
CA GLN A 172 4.47 -7.16 2.61
C GLN A 172 5.27 -8.41 2.99
N GLU A 173 6.38 -8.68 2.31
CA GLU A 173 7.30 -9.78 2.64
C GLU A 173 7.87 -9.60 4.07
N ALA A 174 8.33 -8.39 4.39
CA ALA A 174 8.90 -8.09 5.71
C ALA A 174 7.87 -8.24 6.85
N LEU A 175 6.61 -7.87 6.62
CA LEU A 175 5.51 -8.05 7.58
C LEU A 175 5.11 -9.52 7.72
N SER A 176 5.12 -10.28 6.63
CA SER A 176 4.77 -11.70 6.64
C SER A 176 5.72 -12.51 7.51
N HIS A 177 7.04 -12.25 7.42
CA HIS A 177 8.03 -12.88 8.29
C HIS A 177 7.84 -12.58 9.78
N LEU A 178 7.26 -11.42 10.10
CA LEU A 178 7.04 -11.04 11.48
C LEU A 178 5.80 -11.69 12.08
N ALA A 179 4.82 -12.03 11.25
CA ALA A 179 3.62 -12.76 11.69
C ALA A 179 3.93 -14.22 12.06
N GLU A 180 5.04 -14.79 11.59
CA GLU A 180 5.44 -16.19 11.83
C GLU A 180 6.25 -16.43 13.11
N GLN A 181 6.65 -15.38 13.86
CA GLN A 181 7.35 -15.55 15.14
C GLN A 181 6.34 -15.61 16.32
N PRO A 182 6.17 -16.78 16.98
CA PRO A 182 5.28 -16.95 18.14
C PRO A 182 5.85 -16.33 19.43
#